data_AF-A0A9X3ZV85-F1
#
_entry.id   AF-A0A9X3ZV85-F1
#
_cell.length_a   1.000
_cell.length_b   1.000
_cell.length_c   1.000
_cell.angle_alpha   90.00
_cell.angle_beta   90.00
_cell.angle_gamma   90.00
#
_symmetry.space_group_name_H-M   'P 1'
#
loop_
_entity.id
_entity.type
_entity.pdbx_description
1 polymer ?
#
loop_
_entity_poly.entity_id
_entity_poly.type
_entity_poly.pdbx_seq_one_letter_code
_entity_poly.pdbx_strand_id
1 'polypeptide(L)' 'MRVERLQDISREDAMAEGIVTQPDGGYGLADTTHYRATDPRHSYWSLWEAINGPGSVEANPWVWAVTFHAVSPGHG' A
#
# COMPACT_ATOMS: atom_id res chain seq x y z
N MET A 1 13.74 -8.04 -2.26
CA MET A 1 12.60 -8.83 -2.74
C MET A 1 12.31 -9.92 -1.72
N ARG A 2 11.05 -10.06 -1.29
CA ARG A 2 10.59 -11.12 -0.37
C ARG A 2 9.23 -11.65 -0.83
N VAL A 3 8.90 -12.86 -0.43
CA VAL A 3 7.59 -13.47 -0.65
C VAL A 3 6.86 -13.47 0.69
N GLU A 4 5.68 -12.86 0.75
CA GLU A 4 4.88 -12.73 1.97
C GLU A 4 3.39 -12.86 1.68
N ARG A 5 2.57 -13.02 2.71
CA ARG A 5 1.12 -12.91 2.56
C ARG A 5 0.72 -11.44 2.49
N LEU A 6 -0.29 -11.12 1.69
CA LEU A 6 -0.81 -9.76 1.57
C LEU A 6 -1.13 -9.10 2.93
N GLN A 7 -1.74 -9.86 3.85
CA GLN A 7 -2.11 -9.35 5.17
C GLN A 7 -0.92 -9.22 6.13
N ASP A 8 0.25 -9.77 5.79
CA ASP A 8 1.48 -9.65 6.58
C ASP A 8 2.24 -8.34 6.29
N ILE A 9 1.75 -7.51 5.36
CA ILE A 9 2.36 -6.21 5.04
C ILE A 9 2.54 -5.36 6.30
N SER A 10 3.74 -4.80 6.48
CA SER A 10 4.05 -3.93 7.61
C SER A 10 3.41 -2.56 7.45
N ARG A 11 3.36 -1.80 8.55
CA ARG A 11 2.90 -0.40 8.52
C ARG A 11 3.80 0.43 7.61
N GLU A 12 5.12 0.28 7.74
CA GLU A 12 6.10 1.01 6.94
C GLU A 12 6.00 0.68 5.46
N ASP A 13 5.82 -0.60 5.09
CA ASP A 13 5.67 -1.00 3.69
C ASP A 13 4.37 -0.45 3.10
N ALA A 14 3.25 -0.50 3.82
CA ALA A 14 1.99 0.11 3.36
C ALA A 14 2.15 1.61 3.09
N MET A 15 2.95 2.31 3.90
CA MET A 15 3.28 3.72 3.67
C MET A 15 4.23 3.91 2.47
N ALA A 16 5.21 3.02 2.29
CA ALA A 16 6.14 3.04 1.16
C ALA A 16 5.45 2.78 -0.18
N GLU A 17 4.36 2.02 -0.19
CA GLU A 17 3.47 1.79 -1.34
C GLU A 17 2.64 3.03 -1.71
N GLY A 18 2.64 4.08 -0.87
CA GLY A 18 2.00 5.36 -1.17
C GLY A 18 0.81 5.72 -0.28
N ILE A 19 0.53 4.95 0.78
CA ILE A 19 -0.45 5.36 1.79
C ILE A 19 0.16 6.46 2.68
N VAL A 20 -0.46 7.63 2.71
CA VAL A 20 0.03 8.79 3.47
C VAL A 20 -0.89 9.11 4.65
N THR A 21 -0.34 9.80 5.64
CA THR A 21 -1.14 10.42 6.70
C THR A 21 -1.91 11.60 6.12
N GLN A 22 -3.21 11.63 6.39
CA GLN A 22 -4.11 12.69 5.96
C GLN A 22 -4.18 13.83 6.99
N PRO A 23 -4.63 15.04 6.61
CA PRO A 23 -4.73 16.18 7.52
C PRO A 23 -5.61 15.95 8.75
N ASP A 24 -6.54 15.00 8.67
CA ASP A 24 -7.46 14.61 9.74
C ASP A 24 -6.93 13.47 10.65
N GLY A 25 -5.67 13.05 10.44
CA GLY A 25 -5.02 12.00 11.22
C GLY A 25 -5.31 10.57 10.75
N GLY A 26 -6.12 10.39 9.70
CA GLY A 26 -6.31 9.09 9.04
C GLY A 26 -5.19 8.75 8.05
N TYR A 27 -5.31 7.61 7.38
CA TYR A 27 -4.39 7.13 6.34
C TYR A 27 -5.14 6.92 5.02
N GLY A 28 -4.57 7.31 3.88
CA GLY A 28 -5.16 7.06 2.57
C GLY A 28 -4.27 7.53 1.40
N LEU A 29 -4.84 7.69 0.21
CA LEU A 29 -4.10 8.21 -0.95
C LEU A 29 -3.86 9.72 -0.85
N ALA A 30 -2.73 10.20 -1.37
CA ALA A 30 -2.33 11.60 -1.30
C ALA A 30 -3.29 12.56 -2.01
N ASP A 31 -4.01 12.10 -3.03
CA ASP A 31 -5.02 12.87 -3.75
C ASP A 31 -6.40 12.88 -3.07
N THR A 32 -6.52 12.25 -1.89
CA THR A 32 -7.74 12.11 -1.08
C THR A 32 -8.89 11.37 -1.76
N THR A 33 -8.67 10.80 -2.95
CA THR A 33 -9.74 10.21 -3.76
C THR A 33 -10.28 8.91 -3.17
N HIS A 34 -9.46 8.17 -2.41
CA HIS A 34 -9.82 6.83 -1.95
C HIS A 34 -9.22 6.39 -0.61
N TYR A 35 -9.95 5.44 -0.01
CA TYR A 35 -9.52 4.49 1.03
C TYR A 35 -8.89 5.10 2.29
N ARG A 36 -9.77 5.56 3.19
CA ARG A 36 -9.42 6.12 4.49
C ARG A 36 -9.56 5.10 5.60
N ALA A 37 -8.52 4.90 6.39
CA ALA A 37 -8.56 4.05 7.59
C ALA A 37 -7.67 4.62 8.71
N THR A 38 -7.83 4.10 9.92
CA THR A 38 -7.00 4.46 11.09
C THR A 38 -5.64 3.76 11.11
N ASP A 39 -5.45 2.77 10.23
CA ASP A 39 -4.21 2.02 10.04
C ASP A 39 -3.87 2.02 8.54
N PRO A 40 -2.64 2.36 8.12
CA PRO A 40 -2.29 2.40 6.71
C PRO A 40 -2.41 1.04 6.01
N ARG A 41 -2.28 -0.08 6.75
CA ARG A 41 -2.48 -1.42 6.20
C ARG A 41 -3.91 -1.62 5.73
N HIS A 42 -4.88 -1.10 6.48
CA HIS A 42 -6.29 -1.21 6.12
C HIS A 42 -6.60 -0.36 4.87
N SER A 43 -6.01 0.83 4.75
CA SER A 43 -6.13 1.65 3.54
C SER A 43 -5.50 0.96 2.34
N TYR A 44 -4.34 0.32 2.53
CA TYR A 44 -3.69 -0.49 1.50
C TYR A 44 -4.55 -1.69 1.06
N TRP A 45 -5.14 -2.43 2.00
CA TRP A 45 -6.03 -3.55 1.66
C TRP A 45 -7.28 -3.08 0.90
N SER A 46 -7.87 -1.96 1.32
CA SER A 46 -9.03 -1.44 0.60
C SER A 46 -8.68 -0.99 -0.83
N LEU A 47 -7.46 -0.47 -1.03
CA LEU A 47 -6.92 -0.19 -2.36
C LEU A 47 -6.68 -1.48 -3.16
N TRP A 48 -6.10 -2.50 -2.53
CA TRP A 48 -5.90 -3.81 -3.15
C TRP A 48 -7.21 -4.41 -3.64
N GLU A 49 -8.27 -4.35 -2.83
CA GLU A 49 -9.60 -4.84 -3.18
C GLU A 49 -10.22 -4.07 -4.34
N ALA A 50 -9.99 -2.76 -4.42
CA ALA A 50 -10.43 -1.93 -5.54
C ALA A 50 -9.80 -2.34 -6.86
N ILE A 51 -8.53 -2.73 -6.83
CA ILE A 51 -7.75 -3.10 -8.01
C ILE A 51 -8.04 -4.55 -8.43
N ASN A 52 -8.17 -5.46 -7.46
CA ASN A 52 -8.24 -6.90 -7.71
C ASN A 52 -9.64 -7.50 -7.54
N GLY A 53 -10.62 -6.70 -7.13
CA GLY A 53 -12.01 -7.08 -6.93
C GLY A 53 -12.33 -7.58 -5.51
N PRO A 54 -13.63 -7.69 -5.18
CA PRO A 54 -14.11 -8.11 -3.85
C PRO A 54 -13.54 -9.45 -3.40
N GLY A 55 -13.20 -9.54 -2.12
CA GLY A 55 -12.65 -10.76 -1.50
C GLY A 55 -11.17 -11.05 -1.82
N SER A 56 -10.51 -10.22 -2.63
CA SER A 56 -9.08 -10.39 -2.95
C SER A 56 -8.17 -10.17 -1.74
N VAL A 57 -8.60 -9.38 -0.75
CA VAL A 57 -7.89 -9.22 0.54
C VAL A 57 -8.08 -10.46 1.42
N GLU A 58 -9.30 -10.98 1.50
CA GLU A 58 -9.65 -12.16 2.30
C GLU A 58 -8.95 -13.42 1.79
N ALA A 59 -8.78 -13.54 0.47
CA ALA A 59 -8.01 -14.61 -0.16
C ALA A 59 -6.55 -14.65 0.34
N ASN A 60 -6.04 -13.53 0.88
CA ASN A 60 -4.72 -13.38 1.45
C ASN A 60 -3.61 -13.99 0.58
N PRO A 61 -3.49 -13.56 -0.69
CA PRO A 61 -2.58 -14.19 -1.64
C PRO A 61 -1.11 -14.04 -1.22
N TRP A 62 -0.26 -14.91 -1.75
CA TRP A 62 1.18 -14.69 -1.72
C TRP A 62 1.53 -13.57 -2.71
N VAL A 63 2.28 -12.59 -2.24
CA VAL A 63 2.75 -11.44 -3.02
C VAL A 63 4.27 -11.40 -3.04
N TRP A 64 4.81 -10.80 -4.10
CA TRP A 64 6.23 -10.46 -4.20
C TRP A 64 6.40 -9.01 -3.77
N ALA A 65 6.97 -8.78 -2.60
CA ALA A 65 7.30 -7.43 -2.13
C ALA A 65 8.70 -7.03 -2.61
N VAL A 66 8.77 -5.93 -3.36
CA VAL A 66 9.99 -5.45 -4.02
C VAL A 66 10.31 -4.04 -3.55
N THR A 67 11.48 -3.86 -2.96
CA THR A 67 12.02 -2.54 -2.59
C THR A 67 13.01 -2.09 -3.66
N PHE A 68 12.88 -0.84 -4.11
CA PHE A 68 13.81 -0.21 -5.04
C PHE A 68 14.17 1.18 -4.57
N HIS A 69 15.33 1.66 -5.02
CA HIS A 69 15.78 3.03 -4.80
C HIS A 69 15.59 3.83 -6.08
N ALA A 70 15.08 5.05 -5.94
CA ALA A 70 15.01 5.97 -7.06
C ALA A 70 16.43 6.25 -7.58
N VAL A 71 16.59 6.14 -8.90
CA VAL A 71 17.82 6.57 -9.58
C VAL A 71 17.60 7.97 -10.11
N SER A 72 18.53 8.88 -9.81
CA SER A 72 18.51 10.22 -10.41
C SER A 72 18.76 10.09 -11.92
N PRO A 73 18.09 10.89 -12.77
CA PRO A 73 18.44 10.95 -14.18
C PRO A 73 19.93 11.30 -14.33
N GLY A 74 20.68 10.44 -15.02
CA GLY A 74 22.07 10.75 -15.38
C GLY A 74 22.06 11.98 -16.29
N HIS A 75 22.69 13.06 -15.86
CA HIS A 75 22.95 14.19 -16.74
C HIS A 75 24.04 13.72 -17.71
N GLY A 76 23.63 13.45 -18.96
CA GLY A 76 24.52 13.27 -20.10
C GLY A 76 24.88 14.60 -20.73
#